data_AF-F7SBW0-F1
#
_entry.id   AF-F7SBW0-F1
#
_cell.length_a   1.000
_cell.length_b   1.000
_cell.length_c   1.000
_cell.angle_alpha   90.00
_cell.angle_beta   90.00
_cell.angle_gamma   90.00
#
_symmetry.space_group_name_H-M   'P 1'
#
loop_
_entity.id
_entity.type
_entity.pdbx_description
1 polymer ?
#
loop_
_entity_poly.entity_id
_entity_poly.type
_entity_poly.pdbx_seq_one_letter_code
_entity_poly.pdbx_strand_id
1 'polypeptide(L)'
;MEQALPTNTLAQTNPIAAFTYTGNFNFNASQNTIANFFSSGGGTVGGFTIGSKTVLQNTDLSTSGFGDTTFMKISFNSANTITGVTHDDGVSLYKAGTTAVDLLPLIDSAPTSKTLSTLVPPAPAGAYDLYYVEANGLPAVLSTNVPEPGSLVLLGTGLLGLGLLAGRRRKTV
;
A
#
# COMPACT_ATOMS: atom_id res chain seq x y z
N MET A 1 -7.69 -17.44 -11.61
CA MET A 1 -7.03 -16.17 -11.23
C MET A 1 -7.99 -15.48 -10.27
N GLU A 2 -7.64 -15.41 -9.00
CA GLU A 2 -8.46 -14.70 -8.03
C GLU A 2 -8.18 -13.21 -8.18
N GLN A 3 -9.12 -12.49 -8.80
CA GLN A 3 -8.97 -11.06 -9.04
C GLN A 3 -9.23 -10.31 -7.73
N ALA A 4 -8.44 -9.28 -7.45
CA ALA A 4 -8.66 -8.40 -6.30
C ALA A 4 -9.82 -7.42 -6.49
N LEU A 5 -10.97 -7.92 -6.92
CA LEU A 5 -12.18 -7.15 -7.14
C LEU A 5 -13.16 -7.30 -5.97
N PRO A 6 -14.02 -6.29 -5.72
CA PRO A 6 -15.10 -6.39 -4.74
C PRO A 6 -16.08 -7.54 -5.03
N THR A 7 -16.13 -8.02 -6.27
CA THR A 7 -16.97 -9.14 -6.71
C THR A 7 -16.34 -10.51 -6.42
N ASN A 8 -15.08 -10.57 -5.96
CA ASN A 8 -14.44 -11.81 -5.55
C ASN A 8 -15.28 -12.50 -4.45
N THR A 9 -15.47 -13.81 -4.55
CA THR A 9 -16.27 -14.58 -3.58
C THR A 9 -15.67 -14.54 -2.17
N LEU A 10 -14.34 -14.45 -2.05
CA LEU A 10 -13.66 -14.25 -0.76
C LEU A 10 -13.96 -12.88 -0.14
N ALA A 11 -14.32 -11.88 -0.96
CA ALA A 11 -14.77 -10.58 -0.46
C ALA A 11 -16.18 -10.63 0.14
N GLN A 12 -16.95 -11.69 -0.17
CA GLN A 12 -18.35 -11.87 0.22
C GLN A 12 -18.51 -12.81 1.42
N THR A 13 -17.43 -13.39 1.94
CA THR A 13 -17.44 -14.23 3.14
C THR A 13 -17.17 -13.41 4.41
N ASN A 14 -17.41 -14.01 5.58
CA ASN A 14 -17.04 -13.38 6.85
C ASN A 14 -15.51 -13.35 6.99
N PRO A 15 -14.90 -12.20 7.31
CA PRO A 15 -13.46 -12.12 7.48
C PRO A 15 -13.02 -12.87 8.73
N ILE A 16 -11.85 -13.51 8.67
CA ILE A 16 -11.22 -14.14 9.84
C ILE A 16 -10.79 -13.12 10.90
N ALA A 17 -10.56 -11.87 10.48
CA ALA A 17 -10.21 -10.76 11.35
C ALA A 17 -10.60 -9.41 10.72
N ALA A 18 -11.00 -8.46 11.55
CA ALA A 18 -11.24 -7.07 11.18
C ALA A 18 -10.65 -6.18 12.28
N PHE A 19 -9.75 -5.27 11.92
CA PHE A 19 -8.93 -4.53 12.87
C PHE A 19 -8.43 -3.20 12.27
N THR A 20 -7.87 -2.36 13.13
CA THR A 20 -7.17 -1.13 12.75
C THR A 20 -5.67 -1.37 12.69
N TYR A 21 -5.06 -0.98 11.57
CA TYR A 21 -3.61 -0.83 11.46
C TYR A 21 -3.22 0.63 11.67
N THR A 22 -2.19 0.87 12.48
CA THR A 22 -1.62 2.21 12.69
C THR A 22 -0.13 2.17 12.35
N GLY A 23 0.23 2.81 11.23
CA GLY A 23 1.58 2.82 10.70
C GLY A 23 1.61 3.28 9.24
N ASN A 24 2.76 3.09 8.58
CA ASN A 24 2.93 3.44 7.18
C ASN A 24 2.28 2.39 6.28
N PHE A 25 1.63 2.83 5.20
CA PHE A 25 1.17 1.93 4.14
C PHE A 25 2.34 1.55 3.22
N ASN A 26 3.24 0.73 3.74
CA ASN A 26 4.43 0.24 3.03
C ASN A 26 4.81 -1.16 3.51
N PHE A 27 4.12 -2.18 3.02
CA PHE A 27 4.31 -3.57 3.41
C PHE A 27 5.32 -4.26 2.48
N ASN A 28 6.25 -5.01 3.08
CA ASN A 28 7.28 -5.79 2.40
C ASN A 28 7.67 -6.98 3.30
N ALA A 29 6.88 -8.04 3.22
CA ALA A 29 6.98 -9.19 4.11
C ALA A 29 7.91 -10.27 3.54
N SER A 30 8.76 -10.81 4.42
CA SER A 30 9.63 -11.97 4.13
C SER A 30 9.26 -13.22 4.93
N GLN A 31 8.16 -13.17 5.69
CA GLN A 31 7.66 -14.27 6.51
C GLN A 31 6.17 -14.47 6.25
N ASN A 32 5.73 -15.73 6.19
CA ASN A 32 4.43 -16.11 5.65
C ASN A 32 3.35 -16.10 6.72
N THR A 33 3.10 -14.97 7.37
CA THR A 33 1.92 -14.82 8.23
C THR A 33 1.29 -13.47 8.03
N ILE A 34 -0.03 -13.39 8.21
CA ILE A 34 -0.76 -12.12 8.07
C ILE A 34 -0.22 -11.08 9.08
N ALA A 35 0.11 -11.50 10.30
CA ALA A 35 0.73 -10.60 11.28
C ALA A 35 2.08 -10.05 10.83
N ASN A 36 2.92 -10.90 10.22
CA ASN A 36 4.22 -10.47 9.70
C ASN A 36 4.06 -9.46 8.55
N PHE A 37 3.07 -9.66 7.67
CA PHE A 37 2.74 -8.71 6.61
C PHE A 37 2.47 -7.30 7.15
N PHE A 38 1.56 -7.14 8.10
CA PHE A 38 1.29 -5.80 8.66
C PHE A 38 2.45 -5.23 9.48
N SER A 39 3.22 -6.08 10.17
CA SER A 39 4.40 -5.65 10.93
C SER A 39 5.53 -5.14 10.03
N SER A 40 5.60 -5.61 8.77
CA SER A 40 6.64 -5.19 7.82
C SER A 40 6.59 -3.69 7.47
N GLY A 41 5.42 -3.07 7.60
CA GLY A 41 5.25 -1.62 7.47
C GLY A 41 5.69 -0.79 8.69
N GLY A 42 6.20 -1.44 9.74
CA GLY A 42 6.69 -0.79 10.96
C GLY A 42 5.59 -0.30 11.90
N GLY A 43 4.33 -0.66 11.64
CA GLY A 43 3.17 -0.25 12.43
C GLY A 43 2.68 -1.30 13.41
N THR A 44 1.49 -1.06 13.97
CA THR A 44 0.82 -1.95 14.93
C THR A 44 -0.59 -2.28 14.48
N VAL A 45 -1.03 -3.51 14.80
CA VAL A 45 -2.42 -3.96 14.63
C VAL A 45 -3.14 -3.92 15.98
N GLY A 46 -4.35 -3.38 16.00
CA GLY A 46 -5.18 -3.22 17.20
C GLY A 46 -6.64 -2.96 16.85
N GLY A 47 -7.49 -2.67 17.84
CA GLY A 47 -8.90 -2.32 17.59
C GLY A 47 -9.67 -3.42 16.84
N PHE A 48 -9.45 -4.68 17.21
CA PHE A 48 -10.13 -5.82 16.59
C PHE A 48 -11.64 -5.76 16.87
N THR A 49 -12.44 -5.78 15.81
CA THR A 49 -13.90 -6.00 15.88
C THR A 49 -14.27 -7.44 15.57
N ILE A 50 -13.39 -8.16 14.87
CA ILE A 50 -13.48 -9.60 14.58
C ILE A 50 -12.07 -10.20 14.73
N GLY A 51 -11.98 -11.42 15.27
CA GLY A 51 -10.71 -12.15 15.41
C GLY A 51 -9.80 -11.57 16.49
N SER A 52 -8.50 -11.86 16.39
CA SER A 52 -7.49 -11.35 17.32
C SER A 52 -6.10 -11.30 16.67
N LYS A 53 -5.15 -10.63 17.33
CA LYS A 53 -3.75 -10.65 16.88
C LYS A 53 -3.18 -12.07 16.81
N THR A 54 -3.59 -12.95 17.72
CA THR A 54 -3.16 -14.37 17.72
C THR A 54 -3.66 -15.12 16.50
N VAL A 55 -4.87 -14.83 16.01
CA VAL A 55 -5.35 -15.40 14.74
C VAL A 55 -4.40 -15.00 13.61
N LEU A 56 -4.09 -13.71 13.47
CA LEU A 56 -3.18 -13.23 12.42
C LEU A 56 -1.76 -13.82 12.50
N GLN A 57 -1.29 -14.15 13.71
CA GLN A 57 0.04 -14.74 13.93
C GLN A 57 0.12 -16.20 13.53
N ASN A 58 -1.01 -16.91 13.54
CA ASN A 58 -1.11 -18.35 13.27
C ASN A 58 -1.80 -18.64 11.94
N THR A 59 -2.05 -17.62 11.12
CA THR A 59 -2.62 -17.77 9.78
C THR A 59 -1.60 -17.35 8.74
N ASP A 60 -1.35 -18.27 7.82
CA ASP A 60 -0.46 -18.05 6.68
C ASP A 60 -1.01 -16.93 5.80
N LEU A 61 -0.12 -16.13 5.21
CA LEU A 61 -0.53 -15.05 4.30
C LEU A 61 -0.99 -15.64 2.97
N SER A 62 -0.21 -16.55 2.41
CA SER A 62 -0.54 -17.24 1.17
C SER A 62 0.41 -18.42 0.96
N THR A 63 0.11 -19.28 -0.01
CA THR A 63 1.08 -20.26 -0.50
C THR A 63 1.07 -20.27 -2.02
N SER A 64 2.27 -20.39 -2.62
CA SER A 64 2.42 -20.33 -4.06
C SER A 64 1.60 -21.41 -4.77
N GLY A 65 1.06 -21.07 -5.94
CA GLY A 65 0.17 -21.97 -6.66
C GLY A 65 -1.26 -22.02 -6.08
N PHE A 66 -1.69 -20.98 -5.36
CA PHE A 66 -3.04 -20.82 -4.82
C PHE A 66 -3.42 -21.89 -3.77
N GLY A 67 -2.46 -22.38 -2.98
CA GLY A 67 -2.76 -23.32 -1.89
C GLY A 67 -3.53 -22.63 -0.75
N ASP A 68 -3.11 -21.41 -0.42
CA ASP A 68 -3.76 -20.47 0.49
C ASP A 68 -3.75 -19.10 -0.17
N THR A 69 -4.81 -18.31 0.04
CA THR A 69 -4.94 -16.97 -0.52
C THR A 69 -5.60 -16.06 0.49
N THR A 70 -5.00 -14.90 0.76
CA THR A 70 -5.58 -13.90 1.64
C THR A 70 -6.21 -12.79 0.83
N PHE A 71 -7.51 -12.59 1.02
CA PHE A 71 -8.23 -11.44 0.51
C PHE A 71 -8.30 -10.36 1.59
N MET A 72 -7.95 -9.13 1.24
CA MET A 72 -7.97 -7.98 2.15
C MET A 72 -8.75 -6.82 1.53
N LYS A 73 -9.63 -6.21 2.33
CA LYS A 73 -10.11 -4.85 2.10
C LYS A 73 -9.40 -3.92 3.07
N ILE A 74 -8.69 -2.93 2.54
CA ILE A 74 -7.96 -1.92 3.29
C ILE A 74 -8.60 -0.56 3.05
N SER A 75 -9.28 -0.04 4.07
CA SER A 75 -9.85 1.31 4.06
C SER A 75 -8.88 2.29 4.71
N PHE A 76 -8.52 3.37 4.02
CA PHE A 76 -7.55 4.35 4.51
C PHE A 76 -7.84 5.77 4.02
N ASN A 77 -7.22 6.76 4.67
CA ASN A 77 -7.23 8.15 4.22
C ASN A 77 -5.79 8.54 3.83
N SER A 78 -5.61 8.96 2.59
CA SER A 78 -4.35 9.51 2.11
C SER A 78 -4.33 11.02 2.27
N ALA A 79 -3.36 11.52 3.02
CA ALA A 79 -3.08 12.95 3.14
C ALA A 79 -2.48 13.55 1.85
N ASN A 80 -1.90 12.71 0.97
CA ASN A 80 -1.22 13.12 -0.25
C ASN A 80 -1.89 12.53 -1.50
N THR A 81 -1.62 13.11 -2.65
CA THR A 81 -1.98 12.52 -3.94
C THR A 81 -1.22 11.21 -4.14
N ILE A 82 -1.94 10.14 -4.47
CA ILE A 82 -1.40 8.82 -4.79
C ILE A 82 -1.15 8.78 -6.31
N THR A 83 0.09 8.50 -6.70
CA THR A 83 0.47 8.37 -8.12
C THR A 83 0.57 6.92 -8.59
N GLY A 84 0.66 5.98 -7.65
CA GLY A 84 0.75 4.57 -7.98
C GLY A 84 0.58 3.67 -6.77
N VAL A 85 0.48 2.38 -7.04
CA VAL A 85 0.56 1.32 -6.03
C VAL A 85 1.63 0.33 -6.49
N THR A 86 2.62 0.08 -5.63
CA THR A 86 3.58 -1.00 -5.84
C THR A 86 3.02 -2.26 -5.19
N HIS A 87 2.95 -3.35 -5.94
CA HIS A 87 2.42 -4.63 -5.47
C HIS A 87 2.99 -5.79 -6.29
N ASP A 88 2.78 -7.02 -5.84
CA ASP A 88 3.18 -8.27 -6.50
C ASP A 88 2.02 -9.21 -6.83
N ASP A 89 0.85 -8.90 -6.32
CA ASP A 89 -0.37 -9.67 -6.49
C ASP A 89 -1.56 -8.77 -6.87
N GLY A 90 -2.76 -9.36 -6.97
CA GLY A 90 -3.95 -8.62 -7.38
C GLY A 90 -4.22 -7.40 -6.50
N VAL A 91 -4.42 -6.25 -7.13
CA VAL A 91 -4.90 -5.05 -6.47
C VAL A 91 -5.97 -4.33 -7.28
N SER A 92 -6.89 -3.69 -6.57
CA SER A 92 -7.80 -2.69 -7.11
C SER A 92 -7.96 -1.54 -6.11
N LEU A 93 -8.20 -0.34 -6.61
CA LEU A 93 -8.30 0.87 -5.78
C LEU A 93 -9.56 1.66 -6.13
N TYR A 94 -10.39 1.92 -5.13
CA TYR A 94 -11.63 2.66 -5.30
C TYR A 94 -11.70 3.84 -4.33
N LYS A 95 -12.49 4.86 -4.67
CA LYS A 95 -12.89 5.87 -3.70
C LYS A 95 -13.71 5.21 -2.58
N ALA A 96 -13.49 5.61 -1.34
CA ALA A 96 -14.18 5.01 -0.20
C ALA A 96 -15.71 5.04 -0.38
N GLY A 97 -16.35 3.90 -0.10
CA GLY A 97 -17.80 3.77 -0.16
C GLY A 97 -18.41 3.56 -1.55
N THR A 98 -17.60 3.42 -2.61
CA THR A 98 -18.07 3.06 -3.95
C THR A 98 -17.17 2.03 -4.60
N THR A 99 -17.74 1.15 -5.42
CA THR A 99 -17.03 0.15 -6.23
C THR A 99 -17.26 0.35 -7.73
N ALA A 100 -17.74 1.54 -8.13
CA ALA A 100 -18.19 1.79 -9.50
C ALA A 100 -17.04 1.92 -10.51
N VAL A 101 -15.90 2.47 -10.09
CA VAL A 101 -14.74 2.73 -10.95
C VAL A 101 -13.48 2.33 -10.20
N ASP A 102 -12.79 1.32 -10.72
CA ASP A 102 -11.42 1.02 -10.31
C ASP A 102 -10.49 2.11 -10.86
N LEU A 103 -9.68 2.68 -9.97
CA LEU A 103 -8.70 3.71 -10.31
C LEU A 103 -7.41 3.11 -10.87
N LEU A 104 -7.24 1.79 -10.77
CA LEU A 104 -6.15 1.04 -11.37
C LEU A 104 -6.62 0.32 -12.65
N PRO A 105 -5.74 0.13 -13.64
CA PRO A 105 -5.97 -0.75 -14.78
C PRO A 105 -6.40 -2.17 -14.37
N LEU A 106 -7.36 -2.76 -15.10
CA LEU A 106 -7.85 -4.12 -14.83
C LEU A 106 -6.75 -5.21 -14.80
N ILE A 107 -5.66 -5.02 -15.54
CA ILE A 107 -4.53 -5.96 -15.56
C ILE A 107 -3.84 -6.06 -14.19
N ASP A 108 -3.96 -5.03 -13.35
CA ASP A 108 -3.36 -4.98 -12.02
C ASP A 108 -4.11 -5.83 -11.00
N SER A 109 -5.28 -6.37 -11.37
CA SER A 109 -6.03 -7.29 -10.52
C SER A 109 -5.47 -8.72 -10.51
N ALA A 110 -4.46 -9.04 -11.34
CA ALA A 110 -3.83 -10.36 -11.41
C ALA A 110 -2.37 -10.37 -11.95
N PRO A 111 -1.46 -9.52 -11.44
CA PRO A 111 -0.03 -9.66 -11.73
C PRO A 111 0.53 -10.96 -11.14
N THR A 112 1.64 -11.42 -11.70
CA THR A 112 2.38 -12.60 -11.22
C THR A 112 3.78 -12.26 -10.73
N SER A 113 4.10 -10.96 -10.65
CA SER A 113 5.40 -10.45 -10.22
C SER A 113 5.27 -8.99 -9.77
N LYS A 114 6.19 -8.57 -8.91
CA LYS A 114 6.27 -7.20 -8.42
C LYS A 114 6.25 -6.18 -9.56
N THR A 115 5.30 -5.27 -9.49
CA THR A 115 5.08 -4.20 -10.46
C THR A 115 4.71 -2.88 -9.76
N LEU A 116 4.81 -1.79 -10.49
CA LEU A 116 4.26 -0.49 -10.11
C LEU A 116 3.08 -0.19 -11.03
N SER A 117 1.88 -0.16 -10.46
CA SER A 117 0.68 0.26 -11.17
C SER A 117 0.52 1.75 -11.04
N THR A 118 0.62 2.45 -12.16
CA THR A 118 0.56 3.91 -12.21
C THR A 118 -0.88 4.37 -12.38
N LEU A 119 -1.31 5.33 -11.55
CA LEU A 119 -2.62 5.96 -11.69
C LEU A 119 -2.57 7.06 -12.74
N VAL A 120 -3.48 6.98 -13.72
CA VAL A 120 -3.67 8.02 -14.74
C VAL A 120 -5.17 8.32 -14.88
N PRO A 121 -5.67 9.43 -14.31
CA PRO A 121 -4.95 10.45 -13.54
C PRO A 121 -4.58 10.00 -12.11
N PRO A 122 -3.61 10.66 -11.44
CA PRO A 122 -3.32 10.42 -10.03
C PRO A 122 -4.55 10.62 -9.13
N ALA A 123 -4.68 9.80 -8.08
CA ALA A 123 -5.78 9.91 -7.13
C ALA A 123 -5.46 11.02 -6.09
N PRO A 124 -6.30 12.06 -5.93
CA PRO A 124 -6.06 13.15 -4.98
C PRO A 124 -5.99 12.68 -3.51
N ALA A 125 -5.64 13.58 -2.59
CA ALA A 125 -5.84 13.30 -1.16
C ALA A 125 -7.30 12.98 -0.85
N GLY A 126 -7.56 12.02 0.05
CA GLY A 126 -8.92 11.57 0.36
C GLY A 126 -9.00 10.15 0.90
N ALA A 127 -10.23 9.65 1.06
CA ALA A 127 -10.53 8.31 1.54
C ALA A 127 -10.66 7.30 0.40
N TYR A 128 -10.05 6.14 0.60
CA TYR A 128 -9.96 5.07 -0.40
C TYR A 128 -10.22 3.69 0.21
N ASP A 129 -10.75 2.80 -0.61
CA ASP A 129 -10.87 1.37 -0.35
C ASP A 129 -9.96 0.63 -1.36
N LEU A 130 -8.93 -0.05 -0.85
CA LEU A 130 -8.05 -0.90 -1.64
C LEU A 130 -8.40 -2.37 -1.39
N TYR A 131 -8.60 -3.11 -2.46
CA TYR A 131 -8.78 -4.56 -2.41
C TYR A 131 -7.47 -5.19 -2.85
N TYR A 132 -6.95 -6.11 -2.05
CA TYR A 132 -5.69 -6.81 -2.31
C TYR A 132 -5.93 -8.30 -2.11
N VAL A 133 -5.41 -9.09 -3.04
CA VAL A 133 -5.36 -10.54 -2.94
C VAL A 133 -3.90 -10.89 -2.88
N GLU A 134 -3.45 -11.62 -1.87
CA GLU A 134 -2.13 -12.24 -1.87
C GLU A 134 -2.32 -13.72 -2.21
N ALA A 135 -1.84 -14.14 -3.39
CA ALA A 135 -1.90 -15.53 -3.85
C ALA A 135 -0.56 -16.10 -4.39
N ASN A 136 0.43 -15.27 -4.69
CA ASN A 136 1.68 -15.68 -5.33
C ASN A 136 2.75 -16.13 -4.33
N GLY A 137 2.57 -15.88 -3.04
CA GLY A 137 3.55 -16.23 -2.02
C GLY A 137 4.62 -15.16 -1.83
N LEU A 138 5.52 -15.42 -0.88
CA LEU A 138 6.59 -14.49 -0.51
C LEU A 138 7.63 -14.25 -1.63
N PRO A 139 8.28 -13.06 -1.65
CA PRO A 139 8.01 -11.90 -0.80
C PRO A 139 6.67 -11.26 -1.15
N ALA A 140 5.99 -10.69 -0.15
CA ALA A 140 4.70 -10.01 -0.34
C ALA A 140 4.86 -8.50 -0.15
N VAL A 141 4.47 -7.72 -1.16
CA VAL A 141 4.75 -6.28 -1.28
C VAL A 141 3.45 -5.55 -1.54
N LEU A 142 3.18 -4.51 -0.75
CA LEU A 142 2.08 -3.59 -1.02
C LEU A 142 2.38 -2.21 -0.46
N SER A 143 2.49 -1.21 -1.31
CA SER A 143 2.71 0.17 -0.87
C SER A 143 2.09 1.20 -1.81
N THR A 144 1.67 2.33 -1.25
CA THR A 144 1.22 3.47 -2.05
C THR A 144 2.39 4.36 -2.41
N ASN A 145 2.48 4.75 -3.67
CA ASN A 145 3.46 5.73 -4.14
C ASN A 145 2.85 7.14 -4.03
N VAL A 146 3.52 7.98 -3.27
CA VAL A 146 3.22 9.42 -3.15
C VAL A 146 4.41 10.21 -3.66
N PRO A 147 4.21 11.31 -4.42
CA PRO A 147 5.30 12.17 -4.83
C PRO A 147 6.09 12.66 -3.61
N GLU A 148 7.42 12.73 -3.76
CA GLU A 148 8.26 13.32 -2.73
C GLU A 148 7.78 14.75 -2.41
N PRO A 149 7.76 15.16 -1.12
CA PRO A 149 7.43 16.53 -0.77
C PRO A 149 8.37 17.51 -1.50
N GLY A 150 7.81 18.55 -2.12
CA GLY A 150 8.58 19.62 -2.79
C GLY A 150 9.60 20.32 -1.88
N SER A 151 9.57 20.03 -0.57
CA SER A 151 10.56 20.39 0.44
C SER A 151 11.99 20.02 0.06
N LEU A 152 12.24 18.94 -0.71
CA LEU A 152 13.58 18.59 -1.16
C LEU A 152 14.13 19.56 -2.21
N VAL A 153 13.26 19.98 -3.14
CA VAL A 153 13.60 21.05 -4.10
C VAL A 153 13.84 22.36 -3.35
N LEU A 154 12.99 22.70 -2.38
CA LEU A 154 13.17 23.90 -1.57
C LEU A 154 14.48 23.86 -0.76
N LEU A 155 14.80 22.73 -0.13
CA LEU A 155 16.06 22.54 0.60
C LEU A 155 17.26 22.68 -0.34
N GLY A 156 17.22 22.07 -1.52
CA GLY A 156 18.25 22.19 -2.54
C GLY A 156 18.45 23.64 -3.00
N THR A 157 17.37 24.35 -3.30
CA THR A 157 17.44 25.77 -3.69
C THR A 157 17.89 26.68 -2.55
N GLY A 158 17.49 26.39 -1.31
CA GLY A 158 17.93 27.11 -0.12
C GLY A 158 19.43 26.98 0.14
N LEU A 159 19.97 25.76 0.04
CA LEU A 159 21.41 25.49 0.16
C LEU A 159 22.22 26.14 -0.97
N LEU A 160 21.73 26.11 -2.20
CA LEU A 160 22.36 26.81 -3.33
C LEU A 160 22.35 28.34 -3.13
N GLY A 161 21.23 28.90 -2.66
CA GLY A 161 21.11 30.32 -2.33
C GLY A 161 22.10 30.75 -1.25
N LEU A 162 22.23 29.96 -0.17
CA LEU A 162 23.20 30.21 0.90
C LEU A 162 24.65 30.05 0.43
N GLY A 163 24.93 29.07 -0.42
CA GLY A 163 26.25 28.85 -1.01
C GLY A 163 26.71 30.03 -1.88
N LEU A 164 25.81 30.61 -2.68
CA LEU A 164 26.10 31.79 -3.50
C LEU A 164 26.34 33.05 -2.64
N LEU A 165 25.60 33.21 -1.55
CA LEU A 165 25.81 34.32 -0.60
C LEU A 165 27.13 34.18 0.16
N ALA A 166 27.49 32.97 0.59
CA ALA A 166 28.77 32.69 1.24
C ALA A 166 29.96 32.90 0.27
N GLY A 167 29.81 32.52 -1.01
CA GLY A 167 30.81 32.73 -2.04
C GLY A 167 31.07 34.21 -2.37
N ARG A 168 30.03 35.06 -2.29
CA ARG A 168 30.17 36.51 -2.48
C ARG A 168 30.97 37.19 -1.36
N ARG A 169 30.85 36.71 -0.12
CA ARG A 169 31.59 37.28 1.03
C ARG A 169 33.09 37.01 0.98
N ARG A 170 33.54 35.95 0.30
CA ARG A 170 34.98 35.60 0.18
C ARG A 170 35.76 36.41 -0.85
N LYS A 171 35.11 37.21 -1.70
CA LYS A 171 35.78 38.04 -2.73
C LYS A 171 36.08 39.48 -2.30
N THR A 172 35.89 39.83 -1.02
CA THR A 172 36.09 41.20 -0.51
C THR A 172 37.21 41.31 0.54
N VAL A 173 38.22 40.44 0.46
CA VAL A 173 39.49 40.58 1.20
C VAL A 173 40.64 40.58 0.21
#